data_AF-A0A1M6EKH3-F1
#
_entry.id   AF-A0A1M6EKH3-F1
#
_cell.length_a   1.000
_cell.length_b   1.000
_cell.length_c   1.000
_cell.angle_alpha   90.00
_cell.angle_beta   90.00
_cell.angle_gamma   90.00
#
_symmetry.space_group_name_H-M   'P 1'
#
loop_
_entity.id
_entity.type
_entity.pdbx_description
1 polymer ?
#
loop_
_entity_poly.entity_id
_entity_poly.type
_entity_poly.pdbx_seq_one_letter_code
_entity_poly.pdbx_strand_id
1 'polypeptide(L)' 'MGKTIRLSSEDAVQVWLLHWSGMYQHEIAAHFGVNQGRVSEVLNGHRHPGSEQSARMVA' A
#
# COMPACT_ATOMS: atom_id res chain seq x y z
N MET A 1 20.04 -11.26 -8.51
CA MET A 1 18.59 -11.60 -8.53
C MET A 1 17.94 -10.93 -7.33
N GLY A 2 17.34 -9.75 -7.49
CA GLY A 2 16.77 -8.99 -6.37
C GLY A 2 15.51 -9.68 -5.82
N LYS A 3 15.43 -9.85 -4.49
CA LYS A 3 14.25 -10.40 -3.81
C LYS A 3 13.04 -9.50 -4.15
N THR A 4 12.06 -10.04 -4.88
CA THR A 4 10.82 -9.32 -5.15
C THR A 4 10.01 -9.26 -3.85
N ILE A 5 10.06 -8.12 -3.15
CA ILE A 5 9.18 -7.87 -2.02
C ILE A 5 7.77 -7.64 -2.58
N ARG A 6 6.79 -8.45 -2.14
CA ARG A 6 5.37 -8.33 -2.52
C ARG A 6 4.59 -7.88 -1.30
N LEU A 7 3.74 -6.87 -1.49
CA LEU A 7 2.75 -6.46 -0.49
C LEU A 7 1.77 -7.62 -0.27
N SER A 8 1.46 -7.90 0.98
CA SER A 8 0.34 -8.73 1.39
C SER A 8 -0.97 -7.93 1.38
N SER A 9 -2.10 -8.60 1.58
CA SER A 9 -3.39 -7.92 1.74
C SER A 9 -3.40 -7.02 2.99
N GLU A 10 -2.71 -7.41 4.06
CA GLU A 10 -2.58 -6.60 5.29
C GLU A 10 -1.70 -5.37 5.03
N ASP A 11 -0.60 -5.52 4.30
CA ASP A 11 0.24 -4.39 3.90
C ASP A 11 -0.55 -3.40 3.05
N ALA A 12 -1.44 -3.87 2.18
CA ALA A 12 -2.30 -3.01 1.38
C ALA A 12 -3.27 -2.18 2.23
N VAL A 13 -3.81 -2.75 3.32
CA VAL A 13 -4.60 -1.98 4.31
C VAL A 13 -3.72 -0.91 4.94
N GLN A 14 -2.51 -1.26 5.35
CA GLN A 14 -1.58 -0.31 5.96
C GLN A 14 -1.14 0.80 4.99
N VAL A 15 -1.02 0.51 3.69
CA VAL A 15 -0.76 1.51 2.65
C VAL A 15 -1.85 2.60 2.64
N TRP A 16 -3.12 2.22 2.74
CA TRP A 16 -4.23 3.18 2.82
C TRP A 16 -4.15 4.05 4.08
N LEU A 17 -3.90 3.42 5.24
CA LEU A 17 -3.78 4.13 6.52
C LEU A 17 -2.64 5.17 6.50
N LEU A 18 -1.47 4.79 5.98
CA LEU A 18 -0.32 5.71 5.86
C LEU A 18 -0.58 6.83 4.84
N HIS A 19 -1.25 6.52 3.74
CA HIS A 19 -1.63 7.53 2.76
C HIS A 19 -2.62 8.55 3.36
N TRP A 20 -3.63 8.10 4.11
CA TRP A 20 -4.57 9.00 4.78
C TRP A 20 -3.95 9.77 5.95
N SER A 21 -2.91 9.24 6.59
CA SER A 21 -2.13 9.99 7.57
C SER A 21 -1.21 11.04 6.95
N GLY A 22 -1.22 11.17 5.61
CA GLY A 22 -0.48 12.21 4.88
C GLY A 22 0.87 11.79 4.32
N MET A 23 1.26 10.50 4.41
CA MET A 23 2.49 10.04 3.75
C MET A 23 2.32 10.00 2.23
N TYR A 24 3.35 10.47 1.51
CA TYR A 24 3.39 10.37 0.06
C TYR A 24 3.73 8.95 -0.39
N GLN A 25 3.31 8.58 -1.60
CA GLN A 25 3.51 7.22 -2.12
C GLN A 25 4.98 6.77 -2.16
N HIS A 26 5.93 7.69 -2.37
CA HIS A 26 7.36 7.36 -2.38
C HIS A 26 7.89 7.02 -0.98
N GLU A 27 7.38 7.67 0.06
CA GLU A 27 7.71 7.36 1.46
C GLU A 27 7.11 6.02 1.88
N ILE A 28 5.86 5.76 1.48
CA ILE A 28 5.19 4.47 1.68
C ILE A 28 5.96 3.35 0.96
N ALA A 29 6.39 3.60 -0.28
CA ALA A 29 7.18 2.65 -1.06
C ALA A 29 8.51 2.31 -0.37
N ALA A 30 9.20 3.33 0.16
CA ALA A 30 10.41 3.14 0.96
C ALA A 30 10.14 2.35 2.25
N HIS A 31 9.02 2.63 2.94
CA HIS A 31 8.60 1.93 4.16
C HIS A 31 8.43 0.42 3.93
N PHE A 32 7.84 0.02 2.80
CA PHE A 32 7.63 -1.39 2.46
C PHE A 32 8.75 -2.02 1.61
N GLY A 33 9.77 -1.26 1.23
CA GLY A 33 10.84 -1.75 0.34
C GLY A 33 10.33 -2.16 -1.05
N VAL A 34 9.33 -1.46 -1.57
CA VAL A 34 8.73 -1.70 -2.90
C VAL A 34 8.90 -0.48 -3.80
N ASN A 35 8.60 -0.62 -5.09
CA ASN A 35 8.59 0.52 -6.01
C ASN A 35 7.30 1.34 -5.82
N GLN A 36 7.36 2.66 -6.03
CA GLN A 36 6.19 3.55 -5.93
C GLN A 36 5.00 3.09 -6.78
N GLY A 37 5.24 2.53 -7.97
CA GLY A 37 4.18 1.96 -8.81
C GLY A 37 3.37 0.87 -8.11
N ARG A 38 3.99 0.10 -7.20
CA ARG A 38 3.31 -0.95 -6.42
C ARG A 38 2.33 -0.36 -5.41
N VAL A 39 2.68 0.78 -4.82
CA VAL A 39 1.80 1.56 -3.94
C VAL A 39 0.66 2.18 -4.75
N SER A 40 0.96 2.76 -5.92
CA SER A 40 -0.04 3.30 -6.84
C SER A 40 -1.07 2.26 -7.29
N GLU A 41 -0.65 1.03 -7.59
CA GLU A 41 -1.58 -0.06 -7.92
C GLU A 41 -2.55 -0.39 -6.77
N VAL A 42 -2.12 -0.28 -5.51
CA VAL A 42 -2.99 -0.48 -4.33
C VAL A 42 -3.96 0.69 -4.18
N LEU A 43 -3.46 1.93 -4.23
CA LEU A 43 -4.28 3.13 -4.04
C LEU A 43 -5.28 3.36 -5.19
N ASN A 44 -5.04 2.79 -6.37
CA ASN A 44 -6.00 2.79 -7.48
C ASN A 44 -6.89 1.53 -7.51
N GLY A 45 -6.76 0.63 -6.53
CA GLY A 45 -7.57 -0.59 -6.44
C GLY A 45 -7.23 -1.68 -7.46
N HIS A 46 -6.20 -1.50 -8.31
CA HIS A 46 -5.74 -2.51 -9.26
C HIS A 46 -5.07 -3.70 -8.57
N ARG A 47 -4.52 -3.50 -7.37
CA ARG A 47 -3.96 -4.55 -6.53
C ARG A 47 -4.60 -4.53 -5.14
N HIS A 48 -4.87 -5.73 -4.60
CA HIS A 48 -5.59 -5.92 -3.33
C HIS A 48 -6.92 -5.13 -3.30
N PRO A 49 -7.84 -5.39 -4.26
CA PRO A 49 -9.16 -4.78 -4.24
C PRO A 49 -9.86 -5.11 -2.92
N GLY A 50 -10.59 -4.14 -2.34
CA GLY A 50 -11.17 -4.28 -1.00
C GLY A 50 -10.31 -3.70 0.13
N SER A 51 -9.00 -3.51 -0.08
CA SER A 51 -8.09 -3.02 0.97
C SER A 51 -8.45 -1.62 1.48
N GLU A 52 -8.99 -0.75 0.61
CA GLU A 52 -9.48 0.57 1.02
C GLU A 52 -10.65 0.44 1.99
N GLN A 53 -11.63 -0.41 1.65
CA GLN A 53 -12.82 -0.63 2.48
C GLN A 53 -12.41 -1.25 3.82
N SER A 54 -11.49 -2.20 3.82
CA SER A 54 -10.91 -2.76 5.04
C SER A 54 -10.21 -1.70 5.89
N ALA A 55 -9.44 -0.81 5.28
CA ALA A 55 -8.80 0.30 5.99
C ALA A 55 -9.83 1.24 6.63
N ARG A 56 -10.94 1.55 5.97
CA ARG A 56 -12.04 2.36 6.55
C ARG A 56 -12.73 1.70 7.74
N MET A 57 -12.71 0.37 7.85
CA MET A 57 -13.30 -0.34 8.99
C MET A 57 -12.43 -0.31 10.25
N VAL A 58 -11.14 0.01 10.11
CA VAL A 58 -10.17 -0.01 11.22
C VAL A 58 -9.57 1.37 11.55
N ALA A 59 -9.81 2.38 10.72
CA ALA A 59 -9.40 3.78 10.93
C ALA A 59 -10.40 4.52 11.84
#